data_AF-A0A969GAQ2-F1
#
_entry.id   AF-A0A969GAQ2-F1
#
_cell.length_a   1.000
_cell.length_b   1.000
_cell.length_c   1.000
_cell.angle_alpha   90.00
_cell.angle_beta   90.00
_cell.angle_gamma   90.00
#
_symmetry.space_group_name_H-M   'P 1'
#
loop_
_entity.id
_entity.type
_entity.pdbx_description
1 polymer ?
#
loop_
_entity_poly.entity_id
_entity_poly.type
_entity_poly.pdbx_seq_one_letter_code
_entity_poly.pdbx_strand_id
1 'polypeptide(L)'
;MVKFLAFFKQFSRYCLCSSLLWGLLPASVQAYEFSSQEVEQENFIAIAAPIGQSTGYNLLLLEQLDANGPECWAENKGQPTLVEPLLLNFDFTGICSRSTDSSGYSLRVNGQDLDWNYKLTLVRGFQQLKLIAIENTNNYPRSEIEIGSTDGLSNGNFLKINLNPGWRFTKQVYQGNTLNHTYFTNNETLSNLARIPTLLTARGQTPTNPSPNNNTLTSSMATVATPNNLEVPGLPKVSNSVVVPPPPNFNFATSSSFVSVPSLSATNALRPNHRVVVRANQSQEQKAVKAIVPDAFIVNLGSQVYLQVGAFDSEEAANSFRDRFRNEGFNTKILNY
;
A
#
# COMPACT_ATOMS: atom_id res chain seq x y z
N MET A 1 -67.20 -52.57 40.18
CA MET A 1 -68.05 -51.81 41.12
C MET A 1 -67.81 -50.31 40.88
N VAL A 2 -68.86 -49.63 40.39
CA VAL A 2 -69.24 -48.21 40.62
C VAL A 2 -68.21 -47.06 40.38
N LYS A 3 -68.44 -46.34 39.27
CA LYS A 3 -68.48 -44.87 39.03
C LYS A 3 -67.84 -43.92 40.07
N PHE A 4 -67.11 -42.90 39.59
CA PHE A 4 -67.53 -41.50 39.73
C PHE A 4 -66.91 -40.54 38.69
N LEU A 5 -67.77 -39.65 38.19
CA LEU A 5 -67.55 -38.59 37.20
C LEU A 5 -66.70 -37.43 37.76
N ALA A 6 -65.97 -36.75 36.87
CA ALA A 6 -65.94 -35.28 36.87
C ALA A 6 -65.70 -34.74 35.45
N PHE A 7 -66.76 -34.13 34.91
CA PHE A 7 -66.77 -33.28 33.71
C PHE A 7 -66.47 -31.84 34.15
N PHE A 8 -65.51 -31.16 33.53
CA PHE A 8 -65.54 -29.70 33.43
C PHE A 8 -65.02 -29.24 32.07
N LYS A 9 -65.91 -28.54 31.34
CA LYS A 9 -65.65 -27.88 30.07
C LYS A 9 -64.71 -26.69 30.28
N GLN A 10 -63.77 -26.46 29.36
CA GLN A 10 -63.56 -25.12 28.80
C GLN A 10 -62.86 -25.21 27.44
N PHE A 11 -63.49 -24.64 26.41
CA PHE A 11 -62.92 -24.40 25.09
C PHE A 11 -61.69 -23.50 25.18
N SER A 12 -60.59 -23.86 24.53
CA SER A 12 -59.72 -22.85 23.92
C SER A 12 -59.00 -23.40 22.69
N ARG A 13 -59.05 -22.59 21.64
CA ARG A 13 -58.60 -22.84 20.28
C ARG A 13 -57.08 -22.99 20.26
N TYR A 14 -56.56 -24.11 19.76
CA TYR A 14 -55.16 -24.18 19.35
C TYR A 14 -55.08 -24.35 17.84
N CYS A 15 -54.54 -23.30 17.24
CA CYS A 15 -54.25 -23.12 15.83
C CYS A 15 -53.20 -24.16 15.40
N LEU A 16 -53.51 -24.94 14.36
CA LEU A 16 -52.55 -25.77 13.64
C LEU A 16 -51.52 -24.85 12.99
N CYS A 17 -50.33 -24.73 13.58
CA CYS A 17 -49.18 -24.12 12.90
C CYS A 17 -48.30 -25.23 12.35
N SER A 18 -48.50 -25.50 11.06
CA SER A 18 -47.69 -26.40 10.25
C SER A 18 -46.27 -25.81 10.14
N SER A 19 -45.31 -26.38 10.87
CA SER A 19 -43.91 -25.96 10.80
C SER A 19 -43.26 -26.49 9.52
N LEU A 20 -43.30 -25.67 8.46
CA LEU A 20 -42.37 -25.76 7.34
C LEU A 20 -40.97 -25.35 7.84
N LEU A 21 -40.09 -26.32 8.12
CA LEU A 21 -38.64 -26.06 8.18
C LEU A 21 -38.15 -25.87 6.74
N TRP A 22 -38.22 -24.64 6.23
CA TRP A 22 -37.42 -24.25 5.08
C TRP A 22 -35.96 -24.09 5.54
N GLY A 23 -35.09 -24.84 4.88
CA GLY A 23 -33.65 -24.79 5.11
C GLY A 23 -33.11 -23.39 4.89
N LEU A 24 -32.62 -22.79 5.96
CA LEU A 24 -31.63 -21.72 5.89
C LEU A 24 -30.33 -22.37 5.43
N LEU A 25 -30.13 -22.49 4.11
CA LEU A 25 -28.78 -22.65 3.59
C LEU A 25 -28.02 -21.38 3.99
N PRO A 26 -26.87 -21.48 4.67
CA PRO A 26 -26.04 -20.32 4.91
C PRO A 26 -25.67 -19.74 3.56
N ALA A 27 -25.99 -18.47 3.33
CA ALA A 27 -25.48 -17.75 2.18
C ALA A 27 -23.95 -17.88 2.22
N SER A 28 -23.38 -18.55 1.24
CA SER A 28 -21.93 -18.58 1.06
C SER A 28 -21.49 -17.15 0.83
N VAL A 29 -20.85 -16.55 1.84
CA VAL A 29 -20.10 -15.30 1.67
C VAL A 29 -18.96 -15.64 0.71
N GLN A 30 -19.11 -15.31 -0.57
CA GLN A 30 -17.99 -15.31 -1.50
C GLN A 30 -17.03 -14.25 -0.99
N ALA A 31 -15.96 -14.67 -0.33
CA ALA A 31 -14.85 -13.79 -0.07
C ALA A 31 -14.35 -13.30 -1.44
N TYR A 32 -14.45 -11.99 -1.68
CA TYR A 32 -13.89 -11.41 -2.88
C TYR A 32 -12.37 -11.57 -2.82
N GLU A 33 -11.86 -12.49 -3.62
CA GLU A 33 -10.43 -12.76 -3.71
C GLU A 33 -9.84 -11.76 -4.71
N PHE A 34 -9.14 -10.75 -4.20
CA PHE A 34 -8.26 -9.95 -5.04
C PHE A 34 -7.08 -10.83 -5.44
N SER A 35 -6.90 -10.96 -6.75
CA SER A 35 -5.73 -11.61 -7.32
C SER A 35 -4.63 -10.60 -7.59
N SER A 36 -3.45 -11.07 -7.95
CA SER A 36 -2.32 -10.22 -8.30
C SER A 36 -1.77 -10.63 -9.66
N GLN A 37 -1.31 -9.65 -10.44
CA GLN A 37 -0.66 -9.85 -11.73
C GLN A 37 0.79 -9.36 -11.66
N GLU A 38 1.71 -10.14 -12.23
CA GLU A 38 3.11 -9.75 -12.38
C GLU A 38 3.24 -8.54 -13.32
N VAL A 39 4.22 -7.69 -13.03
CA VAL A 39 4.51 -6.46 -13.79
C VAL A 39 5.98 -6.37 -14.16
N GLU A 40 6.28 -5.57 -15.18
CA GLU A 40 7.66 -5.23 -15.55
C GLU A 40 8.30 -4.37 -14.46
N GLN A 41 9.32 -4.90 -13.79
CA GLN A 41 9.87 -4.27 -12.59
C GLN A 41 10.61 -2.97 -12.91
N GLU A 42 11.21 -2.85 -14.09
CA GLU A 42 11.85 -1.60 -14.54
C GLU A 42 10.88 -0.41 -14.64
N ASN A 43 9.59 -0.67 -14.77
CA ASN A 43 8.59 0.38 -14.83
C ASN A 43 8.27 0.96 -13.46
N PHE A 44 8.82 0.43 -12.36
CA PHE A 44 8.51 0.87 -11.00
C PHE A 44 9.75 1.34 -10.25
N ILE A 45 9.54 2.34 -9.39
CA ILE A 45 10.55 2.76 -8.41
C ILE A 45 9.90 3.07 -7.05
N ALA A 46 10.45 2.48 -5.99
CA ALA A 46 10.16 2.87 -4.62
C ALA A 46 11.16 3.93 -4.17
N ILE A 47 10.66 5.04 -3.61
CA ILE A 47 11.42 6.22 -3.28
C ILE A 47 11.14 6.61 -1.83
N ALA A 48 12.19 6.90 -1.07
CA ALA A 48 12.10 7.62 0.19
C ALA A 48 12.01 9.12 -0.10
N ALA A 49 10.80 9.67 -0.02
CA ALA A 49 10.53 11.08 -0.28
C ALA A 49 10.61 11.90 1.03
N PRO A 50 11.41 12.98 1.11
CA PRO A 50 11.53 13.78 2.32
C PRO A 50 10.23 14.51 2.65
N ILE A 51 9.93 14.66 3.95
CA ILE A 51 8.74 15.38 4.43
C ILE A 51 9.13 16.81 4.78
N GLY A 52 8.85 17.75 3.88
CA GLY A 52 9.14 19.17 4.08
C GLY A 52 10.62 19.40 4.40
N GLN A 53 10.90 20.23 5.42
CA GLN A 53 12.26 20.49 5.91
C GLN A 53 12.68 19.55 7.05
N SER A 54 11.89 18.52 7.35
CA SER A 54 12.20 17.57 8.43
C SER A 54 13.19 16.50 7.99
N THR A 55 13.69 15.71 8.94
CA THR A 55 14.50 14.51 8.68
C THR A 55 13.65 13.26 8.40
N GLY A 56 12.32 13.40 8.36
CA GLY A 56 11.38 12.32 8.10
C GLY A 56 11.19 12.04 6.62
N TYR A 57 10.79 10.81 6.29
CA TYR A 57 10.54 10.34 4.93
C TYR A 57 9.22 9.59 4.84
N ASN A 58 8.53 9.77 3.72
CA ASN A 58 7.40 8.95 3.30
C ASN A 58 7.79 8.05 2.14
N LEU A 59 7.08 6.93 1.99
CA LEU A 59 7.20 6.10 0.80
C LEU A 59 6.45 6.78 -0.37
N LEU A 60 7.15 6.91 -1.49
CA LEU A 60 6.61 7.30 -2.78
C LEU A 60 6.88 6.15 -3.75
N LEU A 61 5.83 5.63 -4.39
CA LEU A 61 5.94 4.66 -5.46
C LEU A 61 5.54 5.33 -6.77
N LEU A 62 6.41 5.26 -7.77
CA LEU A 62 6.13 5.71 -9.13
C LEU A 62 6.10 4.51 -10.08
N GLU A 63 5.30 4.66 -11.13
CA GLU A 63 5.21 3.72 -12.25
C GLU A 63 5.24 4.48 -13.58
N GLN A 64 6.02 3.99 -14.54
CA GLN A 64 6.00 4.41 -15.94
C GLN A 64 4.89 3.62 -16.67
N LEU A 65 3.82 4.31 -17.06
CA LEU A 65 2.67 3.71 -17.76
C LEU A 65 2.86 3.72 -19.29
N ASP A 66 3.44 4.79 -19.82
CA ASP A 66 3.73 4.94 -21.26
C ASP A 66 5.24 4.90 -21.50
N ALA A 67 5.70 3.81 -22.12
CA ALA A 67 7.11 3.63 -22.47
C ALA A 67 7.61 4.60 -23.56
N ASN A 68 6.71 5.25 -24.29
CA ASN A 68 7.07 6.28 -25.29
C ASN A 68 6.92 7.71 -24.74
N GLY A 69 6.36 7.85 -23.55
CA GLY A 69 6.15 9.12 -22.88
C GLY A 69 7.44 9.68 -22.25
N PRO A 70 7.38 10.90 -21.71
CA PRO A 70 8.45 11.41 -20.85
C PRO A 70 8.71 10.49 -19.65
N GLU A 71 9.97 10.41 -19.24
CA GLU A 71 10.39 9.68 -18.05
C GLU A 71 9.74 10.26 -16.78
N CYS A 72 9.19 9.38 -15.95
CA CYS A 72 8.55 9.76 -14.68
C CYS A 72 9.57 10.09 -13.58
N TRP A 73 10.81 9.58 -13.68
CA TRP A 73 11.92 9.87 -12.78
C TRP A 73 13.27 9.76 -13.48
N ALA A 74 14.31 10.32 -12.85
CA ALA A 74 15.70 10.07 -13.19
C ALA A 74 16.49 9.58 -11.97
N GLU A 75 17.48 8.72 -12.19
CA GLU A 75 18.39 8.24 -11.15
C GLU A 75 19.77 8.88 -11.28
N ASN A 76 20.27 9.47 -10.20
CA ASN A 76 21.68 9.83 -10.05
C ASN A 76 22.37 8.78 -9.18
N LYS A 77 23.08 7.87 -9.86
CA LYS A 77 23.72 6.71 -9.24
C LYS A 77 24.80 7.15 -8.25
N GLY A 78 24.70 6.63 -7.02
CA GLY A 78 25.59 6.93 -5.91
C GLY A 78 25.29 6.03 -4.72
N GLN A 79 25.89 6.33 -3.56
CA GLN A 79 25.59 5.68 -2.28
C GLN A 79 25.23 6.75 -1.25
N PRO A 80 23.92 7.06 -1.03
CA PRO A 80 22.74 6.44 -1.66
C PRO A 80 22.50 6.89 -3.11
N THR A 81 21.68 6.14 -3.86
CA THR A 81 21.20 6.59 -5.18
C THR A 81 20.12 7.66 -5.00
N LEU A 82 20.35 8.84 -5.60
CA LEU A 82 19.39 9.94 -5.56
C LEU A 82 18.39 9.79 -6.71
N VAL A 83 17.15 10.19 -6.47
CA VAL A 83 16.08 10.14 -7.46
C VAL A 83 15.56 11.55 -7.71
N GLU A 84 15.34 11.91 -8.96
CA GLU A 84 14.65 13.13 -9.34
C GLU A 84 13.25 12.77 -9.85
N PRO A 85 12.16 13.11 -9.14
CA PRO A 85 10.79 12.86 -9.62
C PRO A 85 10.41 13.86 -10.74
N LEU A 86 10.58 13.45 -11.99
CA LEU A 86 10.38 14.30 -13.18
C LEU A 86 8.90 14.55 -13.50
N LEU A 87 7.99 13.69 -13.02
CA LEU A 87 6.54 13.80 -13.23
C LEU A 87 5.92 15.14 -12.79
N LEU A 88 6.63 15.95 -11.99
CA LEU A 88 6.15 17.27 -11.58
C LEU A 88 6.35 18.35 -12.65
N ASN A 89 7.06 18.03 -13.74
CA ASN A 89 7.45 18.98 -14.78
C ASN A 89 6.53 18.96 -16.00
N PHE A 90 5.53 18.07 -16.03
CA PHE A 90 4.60 17.90 -17.14
C PHE A 90 3.25 17.35 -16.67
N ASP A 91 2.24 17.34 -17.54
CA ASP A 91 0.99 16.63 -17.28
C ASP A 91 1.24 15.12 -17.38
N PHE A 92 1.34 14.47 -16.23
CA PHE A 92 1.69 13.06 -16.14
C PHE A 92 0.49 12.12 -16.39
N THR A 93 -0.70 12.65 -16.69
CA THR A 93 -1.92 11.85 -16.89
C THR A 93 -1.74 10.81 -17.99
N GLY A 94 -1.91 9.53 -17.64
CA GLY A 94 -1.73 8.41 -18.57
C GLY A 94 -0.27 8.05 -18.88
N ILE A 95 0.70 8.82 -18.35
CA ILE A 95 2.13 8.61 -18.55
C ILE A 95 2.77 8.03 -17.29
N CYS A 96 2.42 8.57 -16.11
CA CYS A 96 2.93 8.12 -14.83
C CYS A 96 1.79 7.76 -13.87
N SER A 97 1.99 6.72 -13.05
CA SER A 97 1.23 6.57 -11.80
C SER A 97 2.04 7.04 -10.61
N ARG A 98 1.36 7.65 -9.62
CA ARG A 98 1.96 8.15 -8.38
C ARG A 98 1.17 7.68 -7.17
N SER A 99 1.84 6.96 -6.28
CA SER A 99 1.25 6.48 -5.02
C SER A 99 2.06 6.98 -3.82
N THR A 100 1.42 7.69 -2.90
CA THR A 100 2.07 8.34 -1.74
C THR A 100 1.59 7.84 -0.38
N ASP A 101 0.61 6.94 -0.37
CA ASP A 101 0.01 6.39 0.83
C ASP A 101 -0.51 4.97 0.59
N SER A 102 -1.08 4.37 1.63
CA SER A 102 -1.60 3.00 1.62
C SER A 102 -2.78 2.76 0.67
N SER A 103 -3.38 3.81 0.07
CA SER A 103 -4.40 3.59 -0.97
C SER A 103 -3.78 3.08 -2.28
N GLY A 104 -2.55 3.48 -2.57
CA GLY A 104 -1.86 3.14 -3.81
C GLY A 104 -0.94 1.92 -3.69
N TYR A 105 -0.56 1.53 -2.47
CA TYR A 105 0.29 0.36 -2.24
C TYR A 105 -0.01 -0.38 -0.93
N SER A 106 0.27 -1.67 -0.90
CA SER A 106 0.21 -2.48 0.33
C SER A 106 1.13 -3.71 0.26
N LEU A 107 1.08 -4.54 1.30
CA LEU A 107 1.89 -5.74 1.44
C LEU A 107 1.10 -6.98 0.99
N ARG A 108 1.68 -7.84 0.14
CA ARG A 108 1.15 -9.17 -0.20
C ARG A 108 2.21 -10.24 0.04
N VAL A 109 1.92 -11.20 0.90
CA VAL A 109 2.89 -12.26 1.30
C VAL A 109 2.23 -13.62 1.16
N ASN A 110 2.89 -14.55 0.49
CA ASN A 110 2.40 -15.91 0.24
C ASN A 110 0.95 -15.93 -0.30
N GLY A 111 0.64 -15.03 -1.24
CA GLY A 111 -0.69 -14.88 -1.82
C GLY A 111 -1.73 -14.21 -0.92
N GLN A 112 -1.38 -13.80 0.31
CA GLN A 112 -2.28 -13.12 1.24
C GLN A 112 -2.07 -11.62 1.22
N ASP A 113 -3.17 -10.86 1.08
CA ASP A 113 -3.18 -9.41 1.25
C ASP A 113 -3.12 -9.02 2.73
N LEU A 114 -2.17 -8.18 3.07
CA LEU A 114 -1.86 -7.79 4.45
C LEU A 114 -2.08 -6.31 4.73
N ASP A 115 -2.72 -5.58 3.83
CA ASP A 115 -2.99 -4.13 3.92
C ASP A 115 -3.60 -3.70 5.26
N TRP A 116 -4.46 -4.54 5.84
CA TRP A 116 -5.09 -4.25 7.14
C TRP A 116 -4.22 -4.57 8.35
N ASN A 117 -3.36 -5.58 8.20
CA ASN A 117 -2.56 -6.15 9.26
C ASN A 117 -1.21 -5.45 9.40
N TYR A 118 -0.72 -4.82 8.33
CA TYR A 118 0.60 -4.22 8.28
C TYR A 118 0.57 -2.85 7.59
N LYS A 119 1.33 -1.91 8.16
CA LYS A 119 1.55 -0.58 7.58
C LYS A 119 2.99 -0.47 7.07
N LEU A 120 3.14 -0.05 5.82
CA LEU A 120 4.44 0.27 5.23
C LEU A 120 4.96 1.61 5.75
N THR A 121 6.22 1.64 6.17
CA THR A 121 6.84 2.84 6.74
C THR A 121 8.35 2.82 6.56
N LEU A 122 8.95 4.01 6.52
CA LEU A 122 10.39 4.16 6.48
C LEU A 122 10.90 4.41 7.89
N VAL A 123 11.85 3.57 8.33
CA VAL A 123 12.55 3.75 9.60
C VAL A 123 14.02 4.05 9.34
N ARG A 124 14.61 4.87 10.21
CA ARG A 124 16.02 5.18 10.15
C ARG A 124 16.82 4.05 10.78
N GLY A 125 17.61 3.35 9.98
CA GLY A 125 18.59 2.36 10.43
C GLY A 125 19.98 2.98 10.66
N PHE A 126 20.97 2.11 10.92
CA PHE A 126 22.38 2.52 11.01
C PHE A 126 22.89 2.87 9.61
N GLN A 127 22.93 4.17 9.29
CA GLN A 127 23.42 4.75 8.02
C GLN A 127 22.56 4.55 6.76
N GLN A 128 21.32 4.10 6.88
CA GLN A 128 20.38 4.04 5.76
C GLN A 128 18.93 4.13 6.22
N LEU A 129 18.00 4.39 5.31
CA LEU A 129 16.58 4.17 5.56
C LEU A 129 16.24 2.72 5.23
N LYS A 130 15.32 2.15 5.99
CA LYS A 130 14.74 0.84 5.73
C LYS A 130 13.25 1.00 5.48
N LEU A 131 12.77 0.44 4.38
CA LEU A 131 11.35 0.22 4.16
C LEU A 131 10.95 -1.04 4.91
N ILE A 132 10.07 -0.87 5.89
CA ILE A 132 9.54 -1.98 6.68
C ILE A 132 8.02 -1.97 6.67
N ALA A 133 7.43 -3.16 6.83
CA ALA A 133 6.04 -3.32 7.19
C ALA A 133 5.95 -3.60 8.69
N ILE A 134 5.19 -2.78 9.41
CA ILE A 134 4.96 -2.92 10.86
C ILE A 134 3.52 -3.36 11.09
N GLU A 135 3.32 -4.34 11.95
CA GLU A 135 1.99 -4.79 12.34
C GLU A 135 1.11 -3.66 12.89
N ASN A 136 -0.13 -3.56 12.40
CA ASN A 136 -1.10 -2.53 12.73
C ASN A 136 -1.85 -2.87 14.04
N THR A 137 -1.10 -3.02 15.13
CA THR A 137 -1.62 -3.34 16.47
C THR A 137 -1.12 -2.33 17.50
N ASN A 138 -1.82 -2.17 18.61
CA ASN A 138 -1.34 -1.37 19.75
C ASN A 138 -0.52 -2.21 20.76
N ASN A 139 -0.43 -3.52 20.54
CA ASN A 139 0.33 -4.42 21.38
C ASN A 139 1.81 -4.37 21.01
N TYR A 140 2.68 -4.40 22.02
CA TYR A 140 4.13 -4.41 21.85
C TYR A 140 4.72 -5.70 22.43
N PRO A 141 5.82 -6.21 21.86
CA PRO A 141 6.51 -5.71 20.66
C PRO A 141 5.73 -6.01 19.37
N ARG A 142 5.85 -5.14 18.35
CA ARG A 142 5.21 -5.31 17.05
C ARG A 142 6.07 -6.17 16.13
N SER A 143 5.44 -6.98 15.29
CA SER A 143 6.15 -7.67 14.22
C SER A 143 6.56 -6.69 13.11
N GLU A 144 7.77 -6.85 12.60
CA GLU A 144 8.36 -6.08 11.51
C GLU A 144 8.83 -7.01 10.39
N ILE A 145 8.65 -6.58 9.14
CA ILE A 145 9.16 -7.24 7.94
C ILE A 145 9.97 -6.23 7.15
N GLU A 146 11.24 -6.54 6.87
CA GLU A 146 12.12 -5.67 6.08
C GLU A 146 11.99 -5.96 4.59
N ILE A 147 11.65 -4.93 3.82
CA ILE A 147 11.30 -5.02 2.40
C ILE A 147 12.42 -4.48 1.51
N GLY A 148 13.14 -3.45 1.97
CA GLY A 148 14.22 -2.84 1.21
C GLY A 148 14.93 -1.72 1.96
N SER A 149 15.96 -1.13 1.34
CA SER A 149 16.79 -0.07 1.94
C SER A 149 17.36 0.91 0.92
N THR A 150 17.83 2.07 1.38
CA THR A 150 18.36 3.14 0.52
C THR A 150 19.87 3.13 0.29
N ASP A 151 20.59 2.13 0.82
CA ASP A 151 22.06 1.97 0.74
C ASP A 151 22.86 3.22 1.17
N GLY A 152 22.27 4.03 2.03
CA GLY A 152 22.85 5.29 2.50
C GLY A 152 21.79 6.26 3.01
N LEU A 153 22.24 7.35 3.61
CA LEU A 153 21.40 8.49 3.99
C LEU A 153 21.83 9.73 3.21
N SER A 154 20.85 10.52 2.79
CA SER A 154 21.12 11.87 2.31
C SER A 154 19.94 12.76 2.69
N ASN A 155 20.17 13.66 3.65
CA ASN A 155 19.11 14.46 4.26
C ASN A 155 18.44 15.38 3.23
N GLY A 156 17.10 15.37 3.21
CA GLY A 156 16.32 16.27 2.36
C GLY A 156 16.30 15.91 0.87
N ASN A 157 16.88 14.76 0.49
CA ASN A 157 16.91 14.29 -0.89
C ASN A 157 15.97 13.10 -1.07
N PHE A 158 15.45 12.91 -2.28
CA PHE A 158 14.70 11.71 -2.64
C PHE A 158 15.68 10.56 -2.88
N LEU A 159 15.50 9.44 -2.18
CA LEU A 159 16.43 8.31 -2.23
C LEU A 159 15.74 7.10 -2.82
N LYS A 160 16.42 6.37 -3.71
CA LYS A 160 15.93 5.08 -4.21
C LYS A 160 15.91 4.05 -3.08
N ILE A 161 14.82 3.31 -2.97
CA ILE A 161 14.72 2.14 -2.09
C ILE A 161 14.95 0.90 -2.96
N ASN A 162 16.03 0.19 -2.68
CA ASN A 162 16.33 -1.09 -3.30
C ASN A 162 15.58 -2.19 -2.56
N LEU A 163 14.76 -2.96 -3.30
CA LEU A 163 14.04 -4.08 -2.72
C LEU A 163 15.01 -5.20 -2.36
N ASN A 164 14.78 -5.81 -1.19
CA ASN A 164 15.53 -6.98 -0.76
C ASN A 164 15.23 -8.17 -1.69
N PRO A 165 16.13 -9.15 -1.81
CA PRO A 165 15.89 -10.34 -2.62
C PRO A 165 14.55 -11.03 -2.30
N GLY A 166 13.83 -11.45 -3.34
CA GLY A 166 12.52 -12.09 -3.23
C GLY A 166 11.33 -11.11 -3.16
N TRP A 167 11.57 -9.82 -2.94
CA TRP A 167 10.56 -8.79 -3.06
C TRP A 167 10.44 -8.29 -4.49
N ARG A 168 9.20 -8.08 -4.95
CA ARG A 168 8.87 -7.52 -6.26
C ARG A 168 7.53 -6.77 -6.22
N PHE A 169 7.26 -5.95 -7.23
CA PHE A 169 5.96 -5.33 -7.42
C PHE A 169 5.01 -6.28 -8.14
N THR A 170 3.73 -6.27 -7.76
CA THR A 170 2.63 -6.84 -8.54
C THR A 170 1.44 -5.90 -8.50
N LYS A 171 0.53 -5.98 -9.47
CA LYS A 171 -0.69 -5.16 -9.50
C LYS A 171 -1.88 -5.94 -8.99
N GLN A 172 -2.75 -5.26 -8.24
CA GLN A 172 -4.02 -5.80 -7.81
C GLN A 172 -4.95 -6.01 -9.00
N VAL A 173 -5.61 -7.17 -9.06
CA VAL A 173 -6.57 -7.51 -10.11
C VAL A 173 -7.91 -7.90 -9.49
N TYR A 174 -8.98 -7.32 -10.03
CA TYR A 174 -10.35 -7.58 -9.63
C TYR A 174 -11.21 -7.89 -10.86
N GLN A 175 -11.82 -9.07 -10.88
CA GLN A 175 -12.66 -9.54 -12.00
C GLN A 175 -11.97 -9.42 -13.38
N GLY A 176 -10.66 -9.65 -13.44
CA GLY A 176 -9.86 -9.54 -14.66
C GLY A 176 -9.42 -8.12 -15.02
N ASN A 177 -9.82 -7.10 -14.25
CA ASN A 177 -9.35 -5.73 -14.44
C ASN A 177 -8.16 -5.45 -13.52
N THR A 178 -7.05 -4.99 -14.09
CA THR A 178 -5.90 -4.50 -13.35
C THR A 178 -6.23 -3.14 -12.74
N LEU A 179 -6.08 -3.03 -11.43
CA LEU A 179 -6.32 -1.81 -10.66
C LEU A 179 -5.02 -1.02 -10.47
N ASN A 180 -5.13 0.23 -10.02
CA ASN A 180 -3.94 1.06 -9.78
C ASN A 180 -3.11 0.60 -8.57
N HIS A 181 -3.72 -0.11 -7.62
CA HIS A 181 -3.08 -0.54 -6.38
C HIS A 181 -1.94 -1.53 -6.63
N THR A 182 -0.78 -1.27 -6.02
CA THR A 182 0.44 -2.05 -6.22
C THR A 182 0.86 -2.77 -4.94
N TYR A 183 1.14 -4.06 -5.01
CA TYR A 183 1.64 -4.82 -3.88
C TYR A 183 3.17 -4.89 -3.87
N PHE A 184 3.76 -4.68 -2.70
CA PHE A 184 5.07 -5.24 -2.38
C PHE A 184 4.87 -6.73 -2.08
N THR A 185 5.35 -7.58 -2.98
CA THR A 185 5.01 -9.00 -3.03
C THR A 185 6.21 -9.88 -2.67
N ASN A 186 5.99 -10.86 -1.80
CA ASN A 186 6.95 -11.93 -1.52
C ASN A 186 6.23 -13.28 -1.41
N ASN A 187 6.84 -14.35 -1.90
CA ASN A 187 6.25 -15.70 -1.89
C ASN A 187 6.61 -16.50 -0.62
N GLU A 188 7.47 -15.98 0.25
CA GLU A 188 7.81 -16.58 1.54
C GLU A 188 6.66 -16.52 2.53
N THR A 189 6.71 -17.36 3.56
CA THR A 189 5.72 -17.32 4.64
C THR A 189 5.94 -16.13 5.56
N LEU A 190 4.86 -15.64 6.18
CA LEU A 190 4.94 -14.59 7.20
C LEU A 190 5.90 -14.95 8.32
N SER A 191 5.90 -16.20 8.82
CA SER A 191 6.82 -16.64 9.88
C SER A 191 8.29 -16.56 9.48
N ASN A 192 8.61 -16.72 8.19
CA ASN A 192 9.99 -16.62 7.69
C ASN A 192 10.45 -15.16 7.58
N LEU A 193 9.56 -14.28 7.13
CA LEU A 193 9.85 -12.86 6.88
C LEU A 193 9.77 -12.00 8.16
N ALA A 194 8.80 -12.31 9.02
CA ALA A 194 8.49 -11.54 10.20
C ALA A 194 9.56 -11.69 11.28
N ARG A 195 9.92 -10.57 11.87
CA ARG A 195 10.83 -10.47 13.01
C ARG A 195 10.15 -9.69 14.11
N ILE A 196 10.46 -10.00 15.36
CA ILE A 196 10.11 -9.17 16.49
C ILE A 196 11.40 -8.43 16.85
N PRO A 197 11.41 -7.08 16.85
CA PRO A 197 12.58 -6.34 17.27
C PRO A 197 12.94 -6.74 18.70
N THR A 198 14.10 -7.36 18.87
CA THR A 198 14.65 -7.60 20.20
C THR A 198 14.99 -6.23 20.77
N LEU A 199 14.20 -5.75 21.72
CA LEU A 199 14.56 -4.56 22.49
C LEU A 199 15.95 -4.82 23.07
N LEU A 200 16.95 -4.07 22.61
CA LEU A 200 18.30 -4.10 23.17
C LEU A 200 18.17 -3.76 24.65
N THR A 201 18.11 -4.80 25.48
CA THR A 201 18.23 -4.64 26.92
C THR A 201 19.72 -4.42 27.14
N ALA A 202 20.17 -3.18 26.98
CA ALA A 202 21.47 -2.73 27.43
C ALA A 202 21.48 -2.74 28.97
N ARG A 203 21.51 -3.93 29.57
CA ARG A 203 21.89 -4.10 30.97
C ARG A 203 23.38 -4.39 30.95
N GLY A 204 24.13 -3.40 31.42
CA GLY A 204 25.58 -3.31 31.33
C GLY A 204 26.30 -4.63 31.63
N GLN A 205 26.98 -5.15 30.61
CA GLN A 205 28.22 -5.85 30.83
C GLN A 205 29.32 -4.80 30.75
N THR A 206 29.77 -4.37 31.92
CA THR A 206 31.01 -3.63 32.09
C THR A 206 32.16 -4.37 31.38
N PRO A 207 32.95 -3.70 30.52
CA PRO A 207 34.17 -4.29 30.01
C PRO A 207 35.19 -4.35 31.15
N THR A 208 35.45 -5.55 31.67
CA THR A 208 36.62 -5.79 32.52
C THR A 208 37.86 -5.82 31.64
N ASN A 209 38.57 -4.71 31.58
CA ASN A 209 39.96 -4.65 31.15
C ASN A 209 40.84 -4.45 32.39
N PRO A 210 41.88 -5.29 32.55
CA PRO A 210 43.19 -4.76 32.91
C PRO A 210 44.28 -5.24 31.94
N SER A 211 44.75 -4.30 31.09
CA SER A 211 46.14 -3.81 30.89
C SER A 211 47.35 -4.74 31.20
N PRO A 212 48.57 -4.39 30.76
CA PRO A 212 49.09 -4.13 29.40
C PRO A 212 50.25 -5.09 29.07
N ASN A 213 50.66 -5.23 27.80
CA ASN A 213 52.04 -5.62 27.50
C ASN A 213 52.55 -5.03 26.19
N ASN A 214 53.65 -4.28 26.35
CA ASN A 214 54.57 -3.76 25.34
C ASN A 214 55.03 -4.86 24.38
N ASN A 215 55.09 -4.59 23.07
CA ASN A 215 56.38 -4.39 22.39
C ASN A 215 56.27 -4.14 20.86
N THR A 216 56.96 -3.06 20.47
CA THR A 216 57.81 -2.87 19.28
C THR A 216 57.22 -2.54 17.90
N LEU A 217 57.66 -1.36 17.43
CA LEU A 217 57.61 -0.78 16.10
C LEU A 217 58.20 -1.70 15.01
N THR A 218 57.65 -1.67 13.80
CA THR A 218 58.45 -1.61 12.57
C THR A 218 57.65 -1.08 11.37
N SER A 219 58.23 -0.08 10.73
CA SER A 219 57.83 0.57 9.48
C SER A 219 57.99 -0.36 8.28
N SER A 220 57.10 -0.28 7.30
CA SER A 220 57.41 -0.65 5.91
C SER A 220 56.42 -0.01 4.94
N MET A 221 56.85 1.06 4.28
CA MET A 221 56.26 1.56 3.05
C MET A 221 56.40 0.52 1.93
N ALA A 222 55.40 0.41 1.07
CA ALA A 222 55.58 -0.11 -0.28
C ALA A 222 54.62 0.57 -1.26
N THR A 223 55.18 0.87 -2.41
CA THR A 223 54.84 1.91 -3.39
C THR A 223 54.14 1.28 -4.60
N VAL A 224 53.23 2.04 -5.24
CA VAL A 224 52.95 2.10 -6.70
C VAL A 224 52.46 0.84 -7.45
N ALA A 225 51.33 0.97 -8.16
CA ALA A 225 51.29 0.94 -9.64
C ALA A 225 49.84 1.05 -10.20
N THR A 226 49.62 2.09 -11.00
CA THR A 226 48.70 2.12 -12.16
C THR A 226 49.34 1.35 -13.34
N PRO A 227 48.57 0.84 -14.33
CA PRO A 227 48.39 1.63 -15.57
C PRO A 227 47.09 1.42 -16.39
N ASN A 228 46.78 2.48 -17.16
CA ASN A 228 46.31 2.58 -18.55
C ASN A 228 44.90 2.14 -19.04
N ASN A 229 44.08 3.17 -19.29
CA ASN A 229 43.58 3.67 -20.60
C ASN A 229 43.57 2.73 -21.83
N LEU A 230 42.40 2.58 -22.46
CA LEU A 230 42.20 2.29 -23.88
C LEU A 230 40.94 3.04 -24.40
N GLU A 231 41.03 3.50 -25.64
CA GLU A 231 40.25 4.54 -26.31
C GLU A 231 39.32 3.94 -27.41
N VAL A 232 38.03 4.35 -27.42
CA VAL A 232 37.09 4.77 -28.52
C VAL A 232 37.16 4.03 -29.90
N PRO A 233 36.07 3.62 -30.64
CA PRO A 233 35.05 4.52 -31.24
C PRO A 233 33.64 4.00 -31.69
N GLY A 234 32.69 4.93 -31.90
CA GLY A 234 31.80 4.94 -33.10
C GLY A 234 30.29 4.65 -32.96
N LEU A 235 29.45 5.68 -33.18
CA LEU A 235 28.00 5.61 -33.49
C LEU A 235 27.74 5.07 -34.90
N PRO A 236 26.50 4.61 -35.17
CA PRO A 236 25.75 5.23 -36.28
C PRO A 236 24.34 5.68 -35.89
N LYS A 237 23.92 6.74 -36.59
CA LYS A 237 22.64 7.46 -36.54
C LYS A 237 21.72 6.88 -37.61
N VAL A 238 20.47 6.52 -37.27
CA VAL A 238 19.43 6.26 -38.29
C VAL A 238 18.17 7.03 -37.95
N SER A 239 17.79 7.87 -38.91
CA SER A 239 16.56 8.63 -39.03
C SER A 239 15.53 7.77 -39.76
N ASN A 240 14.26 7.78 -39.32
CA ASN A 240 13.12 7.67 -40.23
C ASN A 240 11.83 8.13 -39.54
N SER A 241 11.20 9.16 -40.12
CA SER A 241 9.85 9.62 -39.83
C SER A 241 8.83 8.66 -40.44
N VAL A 242 7.86 8.19 -39.66
CA VAL A 242 6.63 7.59 -40.18
C VAL A 242 5.46 8.23 -39.44
N VAL A 243 4.63 8.91 -40.23
CA VAL A 243 3.33 9.46 -39.83
C VAL A 243 2.34 8.29 -39.80
N VAL A 244 1.70 8.04 -38.66
CA VAL A 244 0.62 7.05 -38.52
C VAL A 244 -0.64 7.75 -37.97
N PRO A 245 -1.85 7.49 -38.51
CA PRO A 245 -3.07 8.24 -38.19
C PRO A 245 -3.74 7.79 -36.88
N PRO A 246 -4.67 8.60 -36.33
CA PRO A 246 -5.34 8.28 -35.06
C PRO A 246 -6.32 7.09 -35.19
N PRO A 247 -6.45 6.24 -34.15
CA PRO A 247 -7.43 5.16 -34.11
C PRO A 247 -8.88 5.66 -33.89
N PRO A 248 -9.89 4.85 -34.27
CA PRO A 248 -11.30 5.26 -34.34
C PRO A 248 -11.99 5.30 -32.96
N ASN A 249 -12.91 6.27 -32.82
CA ASN A 249 -13.87 6.37 -31.71
C ASN A 249 -14.81 5.16 -31.68
N PHE A 250 -14.84 4.43 -30.57
CA PHE A 250 -15.89 3.46 -30.25
C PHE A 250 -16.89 4.07 -29.27
N ASN A 251 -18.06 4.46 -29.80
CA ASN A 251 -19.25 4.74 -29.01
C ASN A 251 -19.84 3.43 -28.51
N PHE A 252 -19.89 3.23 -27.19
CA PHE A 252 -20.81 2.27 -26.58
C PHE A 252 -21.93 3.02 -25.87
N ALA A 253 -23.13 2.91 -26.45
CA ALA A 253 -24.36 3.33 -25.81
C ALA A 253 -24.84 2.24 -24.83
N THR A 254 -25.01 2.68 -23.57
CA THR A 254 -26.08 2.32 -22.63
C THR A 254 -26.32 0.86 -22.24
N SER A 255 -26.03 0.51 -20.98
CA SER A 255 -27.04 0.41 -19.89
C SER A 255 -26.52 -0.37 -18.67
N SER A 256 -25.80 0.31 -17.79
CA SER A 256 -25.68 0.04 -16.34
C SER A 256 -24.90 1.21 -15.75
N SER A 257 -25.56 2.03 -14.95
CA SER A 257 -25.01 3.24 -14.36
C SER A 257 -23.98 2.93 -13.27
N PHE A 258 -22.78 2.50 -13.68
CA PHE A 258 -21.57 2.68 -12.90
C PHE A 258 -21.05 4.08 -13.18
N VAL A 259 -21.34 5.01 -12.27
CA VAL A 259 -20.71 6.33 -12.30
C VAL A 259 -19.27 6.14 -11.84
N SER A 260 -18.33 6.50 -12.71
CA SER A 260 -16.90 6.58 -12.42
C SER A 260 -16.68 7.26 -11.07
N VAL A 261 -16.18 6.52 -10.08
CA VAL A 261 -15.60 7.15 -8.89
C VAL A 261 -14.37 7.91 -9.41
N PRO A 262 -14.23 9.22 -9.16
CA PRO A 262 -13.02 9.92 -9.54
C PRO A 262 -11.86 9.17 -8.88
N SER A 263 -10.95 8.65 -9.70
CA SER A 263 -9.67 8.15 -9.23
C SER A 263 -9.03 9.22 -8.37
N LEU A 264 -8.26 8.82 -7.35
CA LEU A 264 -7.36 9.68 -6.59
C LEU A 264 -6.26 10.23 -7.51
N SER A 265 -6.63 11.04 -8.49
CA SER A 265 -5.74 11.81 -9.35
C SER A 265 -5.27 12.98 -8.50
N ALA A 266 -4.10 12.81 -7.91
CA ALA A 266 -3.41 13.86 -7.19
C ALA A 266 -2.79 14.84 -8.19
N THR A 267 -3.62 15.66 -8.84
CA THR A 267 -3.16 16.92 -9.44
C THR A 267 -2.79 17.88 -8.31
N ASN A 268 -1.60 18.48 -8.40
CA ASN A 268 -1.16 19.52 -7.48
C ASN A 268 -2.08 20.76 -7.59
N ALA A 269 -3.19 20.79 -6.86
CA ALA A 269 -3.99 21.98 -6.62
C ALA A 269 -4.78 21.79 -5.32
N LEU A 270 -4.18 22.21 -4.19
CA LEU A 270 -4.69 22.03 -2.82
C LEU A 270 -4.90 20.56 -2.42
N ARG A 271 -4.66 20.26 -1.15
CA ARG A 271 -5.12 18.98 -0.61
C ARG A 271 -6.65 19.04 -0.64
N PRO A 272 -7.37 18.04 -1.17
CA PRO A 272 -8.83 18.05 -1.11
C PRO A 272 -9.27 18.28 0.34
N ASN A 273 -10.03 19.37 0.53
CA ASN A 273 -10.40 19.86 1.86
C ASN A 273 -11.41 18.92 2.53
N HIS A 274 -12.18 18.14 1.77
CA HIS A 274 -13.25 17.29 2.29
C HIS A 274 -12.94 15.81 2.08
N ARG A 275 -12.71 15.07 3.16
CA ARG A 275 -12.48 13.61 3.12
C ARG A 275 -13.65 12.87 3.70
N VAL A 276 -14.25 11.96 2.92
CA VAL A 276 -15.34 11.11 3.40
C VAL A 276 -14.75 9.87 4.04
N VAL A 277 -15.10 9.63 5.30
CA VAL A 277 -14.61 8.50 6.09
C VAL A 277 -15.76 7.67 6.64
N VAL A 278 -15.60 6.35 6.66
CA VAL A 278 -16.54 5.38 7.21
C VAL A 278 -15.96 4.78 8.47
N ARG A 279 -16.70 4.76 9.57
CA ARG A 279 -16.28 4.06 10.79
C ARG A 279 -16.29 2.55 10.52
N ALA A 280 -15.15 1.89 10.72
CA ALA A 280 -14.99 0.46 10.48
C ALA A 280 -14.03 -0.13 11.52
N ASN A 281 -14.57 -0.41 12.69
CA ASN A 281 -13.78 -0.87 13.84
C ASN A 281 -13.55 -2.40 13.79
N GLN A 282 -14.37 -3.13 13.04
CA GLN A 282 -14.30 -4.58 12.92
C GLN A 282 -13.86 -5.02 11.51
N SER A 283 -13.18 -6.16 11.42
CA SER A 283 -12.70 -6.71 10.14
C SER A 283 -13.82 -6.95 9.12
N GLN A 284 -15.04 -7.28 9.57
CA GLN A 284 -16.18 -7.47 8.67
C GLN A 284 -16.69 -6.15 8.08
N GLU A 285 -16.79 -5.09 8.89
CA GLU A 285 -17.18 -3.74 8.43
C GLU A 285 -16.16 -3.22 7.41
N GLN A 286 -14.88 -3.44 7.69
CA GLN A 286 -13.77 -3.09 6.82
C GLN A 286 -13.84 -3.78 5.46
N LYS A 287 -14.12 -5.09 5.45
CA LYS A 287 -14.33 -5.88 4.23
C LYS A 287 -15.55 -5.40 3.45
N ALA A 288 -16.67 -5.09 4.12
CA ALA A 288 -17.88 -4.60 3.48
C ALA A 288 -17.66 -3.24 2.78
N VAL A 289 -16.93 -2.32 3.44
CA VAL A 289 -16.57 -1.03 2.84
C VAL A 289 -15.66 -1.23 1.63
N LYS A 290 -14.63 -2.09 1.72
CA LYS A 290 -13.72 -2.36 0.58
C LYS A 290 -14.35 -3.14 -0.57
N ALA A 291 -15.43 -3.89 -0.33
CA ALA A 291 -16.20 -4.50 -1.41
C ALA A 291 -16.87 -3.44 -2.30
N ILE A 292 -17.15 -2.25 -1.75
CA ILE A 292 -17.76 -1.13 -2.47
C ILE A 292 -16.68 -0.17 -2.98
N VAL A 293 -15.66 0.10 -2.16
CA VAL A 293 -14.55 1.03 -2.45
C VAL A 293 -13.23 0.31 -2.22
N PRO A 294 -12.73 -0.45 -3.21
CA PRO A 294 -11.53 -1.27 -3.06
C PRO A 294 -10.29 -0.50 -2.62
N ASP A 295 -10.20 0.78 -2.99
CA ASP A 295 -9.12 1.72 -2.67
C ASP A 295 -9.31 2.43 -1.31
N ALA A 296 -10.36 2.09 -0.55
CA ALA A 296 -10.57 2.66 0.77
C ALA A 296 -9.43 2.29 1.73
N PHE A 297 -8.86 3.28 2.42
CA PHE A 297 -7.70 3.05 3.28
C PHE A 297 -7.93 3.51 4.72
N ILE A 298 -7.17 2.94 5.66
CA ILE A 298 -7.35 3.19 7.08
C ILE A 298 -6.88 4.61 7.46
N VAL A 299 -7.75 5.32 8.18
CA VAL A 299 -7.43 6.58 8.85
C VAL A 299 -7.69 6.40 10.35
N ASN A 300 -6.64 6.59 11.14
CA ASN A 300 -6.74 6.55 12.60
C ASN A 300 -7.08 7.95 13.13
N LEU A 301 -8.26 8.08 13.74
CA LEU A 301 -8.71 9.32 14.37
C LEU A 301 -8.91 9.08 15.87
N GLY A 302 -7.88 9.38 16.65
CA GLY A 302 -7.85 9.07 18.09
C GLY A 302 -7.87 7.56 18.33
N SER A 303 -8.86 7.07 19.09
CA SER A 303 -9.05 5.64 19.39
C SER A 303 -9.95 4.90 18.41
N GLN A 304 -10.46 5.57 17.37
CA GLN A 304 -11.38 4.99 16.40
C GLN A 304 -10.73 4.82 15.04
N VAL A 305 -11.05 3.69 14.41
CA VAL A 305 -10.57 3.31 13.08
C VAL A 305 -11.64 3.72 12.07
N TYR A 306 -11.22 4.54 11.12
CA TYR A 306 -12.03 4.92 9.98
C TYR A 306 -11.40 4.42 8.69
N LEU A 307 -12.21 4.30 7.64
CA LEU A 307 -11.80 4.08 6.27
C LEU A 307 -12.08 5.34 5.48
N GLN A 308 -11.07 5.98 4.93
CA GLN A 308 -11.31 7.00 3.92
C GLN A 308 -11.75 6.32 2.64
N VAL A 309 -12.95 6.69 2.18
CA VAL A 309 -13.61 6.13 0.99
C VAL A 309 -13.67 7.14 -0.17
N GLY A 310 -13.19 8.36 0.05
CA GLY A 310 -13.09 9.38 -0.99
C GLY A 310 -12.49 10.69 -0.47
N ALA A 311 -11.97 11.49 -1.38
CA ALA A 311 -11.47 12.84 -1.14
C ALA A 311 -12.02 13.78 -2.21
N PHE A 312 -12.50 14.95 -1.81
CA PHE A 312 -13.27 15.87 -2.64
C PHE A 312 -12.86 17.31 -2.39
N ASP A 313 -12.85 18.11 -3.45
CA ASP A 313 -12.59 19.55 -3.40
C ASP A 313 -13.84 20.38 -3.10
N SER A 314 -15.04 19.79 -3.29
CA SER A 314 -16.35 20.40 -3.01
C SER A 314 -17.07 19.70 -1.86
N GLU A 315 -17.63 20.51 -0.97
CA GLU A 315 -18.45 20.02 0.15
C GLU A 315 -19.72 19.33 -0.35
N GLU A 316 -20.35 19.84 -1.41
CA GLU A 316 -21.54 19.27 -2.03
C GLU A 316 -21.27 17.87 -2.60
N ALA A 317 -20.11 17.70 -3.26
CA ALA A 317 -19.67 16.40 -3.77
C ALA A 317 -19.41 15.41 -2.62
N ALA A 318 -18.73 15.85 -1.57
CA ALA A 318 -18.48 15.03 -0.38
C ALA A 318 -19.78 14.65 0.33
N ASN A 319 -20.73 15.57 0.48
CA ASN A 319 -22.05 15.34 1.07
C ASN A 319 -22.85 14.31 0.26
N SER A 320 -22.90 14.49 -1.07
CA SER A 320 -23.61 13.58 -1.97
C SER A 320 -23.01 12.16 -1.98
N PHE A 321 -21.69 12.06 -1.83
CA PHE A 321 -21.01 10.76 -1.71
C PHE A 321 -21.26 10.13 -0.33
N ARG A 322 -21.13 10.90 0.75
CA ARG A 322 -21.44 10.47 2.11
C ARG A 322 -22.86 9.91 2.22
N ASP A 323 -23.85 10.62 1.70
CA ASP A 323 -25.25 10.24 1.87
C ASP A 323 -25.58 8.91 1.17
N ARG A 324 -24.90 8.61 0.06
CA ARG A 324 -24.95 7.27 -0.57
C ARG A 324 -24.45 6.18 0.37
N PHE A 325 -23.30 6.36 1.02
CA PHE A 325 -22.80 5.39 2.00
C PHE A 325 -23.69 5.27 3.24
N ARG A 326 -24.32 6.37 3.69
CA ARG A 326 -25.31 6.29 4.78
C ARG A 326 -26.54 5.47 4.39
N ASN A 327 -26.98 5.59 3.14
CA ASN A 327 -28.10 4.80 2.62
C ASN A 327 -27.78 3.31 2.53
N GLU A 328 -26.50 2.95 2.32
CA GLU A 328 -25.99 1.58 2.43
C GLU A 328 -25.78 1.13 3.90
N GLY A 329 -26.18 1.94 4.88
CA GLY A 329 -26.12 1.60 6.31
C GLY A 329 -24.79 1.89 7.00
N PHE A 330 -23.83 2.53 6.32
CA PHE A 330 -22.53 2.84 6.90
C PHE A 330 -22.53 4.10 7.75
N ASN A 331 -21.80 4.08 8.86
CA ASN A 331 -21.59 5.25 9.69
C ASN A 331 -20.47 6.13 9.12
N THR A 332 -20.85 7.13 8.34
CA THR A 332 -19.92 8.00 7.60
C THR A 332 -19.77 9.39 8.24
N LYS A 333 -18.61 10.01 8.10
CA LYS A 333 -18.34 11.40 8.46
C LYS A 333 -17.55 12.09 7.36
N ILE A 334 -17.58 13.42 7.34
CA ILE A 334 -16.69 14.25 6.52
C ILE A 334 -15.67 14.88 7.46
N LEU A 335 -14.40 14.79 7.09
CA LEU A 335 -13.30 15.49 7.73
C LEU A 335 -12.91 16.66 6.86
N ASN A 336 -12.90 17.86 7.44
CA ASN A 336 -12.47 19.08 6.78
C ASN A 336 -11.03 19.40 7.20
N TYR A 337 -10.15 19.72 6.24
CA TYR A 337 -8.72 19.99 6.45
C TYR A 337 -8.30 21.37 5.98
#